data_AF-A0A1V5GME7-F1
#
_entry.id   AF-A0A1V5GME7-F1
#
_cell.length_a   1.000
_cell.length_b   1.000
_cell.length_c   1.000
_cell.angle_alpha   90.00
_cell.angle_beta   90.00
_cell.angle_gamma   90.00
#
_symmetry.space_group_name_H-M   'P 1'
#
loop_
_entity.id
_entity.type
_entity.pdbx_description
1 polymer ?
#
loop_
_entity_poly.entity_id
_entity_poly.type
_entity_poly.pdbx_seq_one_letter_code
_entity_poly.pdbx_strand_id
1 'polypeptide(L)'
;MENIRFTNTAFAAIALQAILVIALVAAVALIWKKKTKQPFELYLIGAVTFFVSAMVLENIPKVPVLSLPAIKNSPVLTTVVASVFAGLFEETGRFIAFRTAMKKNHDKKNAISYGIGHGGFEALFLILSTAITYIVMGIMINSGNTEKITADMDEATIALATEQLKGVSETTFSSILPSICERISAMTFHISCSVLVFAAAKNKKYIMLYPIAILLHFGFDMISALYLTKTVTAIQMEIIFALVAFVIAAAVYCFYKKLPQEVSDSERRMECNV
;
A
#
# COMPACT_ATOMS: atom_id res chain seq x y z
N MET A 1 -16.14 -22.56 14.68
CA MET A 1 -16.33 -21.10 14.93
C MET A 1 -17.37 -20.78 16.01
N GLU A 2 -17.96 -21.78 16.69
CA GLU A 2 -19.13 -21.60 17.59
C GLU A 2 -18.91 -20.72 18.84
N ASN A 3 -17.67 -20.51 19.26
CA ASN A 3 -17.33 -19.70 20.45
C ASN A 3 -16.90 -18.27 20.12
N ILE A 4 -16.98 -17.84 18.86
CA ILE A 4 -16.63 -16.48 18.46
C ILE A 4 -17.90 -15.63 18.46
N ARG A 5 -17.83 -14.45 19.09
CA ARG A 5 -18.91 -13.47 19.02
C ARG A 5 -18.32 -12.09 18.83
N PHE A 6 -18.68 -11.45 17.72
CA PHE A 6 -18.26 -10.08 17.44
C PHE A 6 -18.99 -9.13 18.38
N THR A 7 -18.22 -8.35 19.13
CA THR A 7 -18.77 -7.35 20.03
C THR A 7 -19.27 -6.13 19.26
N ASN A 8 -20.23 -5.39 19.82
CA ASN A 8 -20.64 -4.09 19.25
C ASN A 8 -19.45 -3.12 19.16
N THR A 9 -18.52 -3.21 20.12
CA THR A 9 -17.27 -2.45 20.12
C THR A 9 -16.38 -2.80 18.92
N ALA A 10 -16.26 -4.08 18.56
CA ALA A 10 -15.50 -4.49 17.38
C ALA A 10 -16.10 -3.94 16.09
N PHE A 11 -17.42 -4.04 15.90
CA PHE A 11 -18.08 -3.43 14.75
C PHE A 11 -17.86 -1.92 14.68
N ALA A 12 -18.03 -1.21 15.81
CA ALA A 12 -17.83 0.23 15.88
C ALA A 12 -16.37 0.62 15.62
N ALA A 13 -15.39 -0.12 16.15
CA ALA A 13 -13.98 0.13 15.94
C ALA A 13 -13.56 -0.09 14.48
N ILE A 14 -14.00 -1.18 13.85
CA ILE A 14 -13.73 -1.46 12.43
C ILE A 14 -14.35 -0.38 11.53
N ALA A 15 -15.59 0.03 11.80
CA ALA A 15 -16.23 1.12 11.06
C ALA A 15 -15.49 2.46 11.25
N LEU A 16 -15.08 2.77 12.49
CA LEU A 16 -14.31 3.98 12.79
C LEU A 16 -12.96 3.98 12.06
N GLN A 17 -12.26 2.85 12.02
CA GLN A 17 -11.00 2.70 11.27
C GLN A 17 -11.18 3.07 9.80
N ALA A 18 -12.20 2.53 9.13
CA ALA A 18 -12.49 2.86 7.74
C ALA A 18 -12.77 4.36 7.54
N ILE A 19 -13.57 4.96 8.42
CA ILE A 19 -13.86 6.41 8.39
C ILE A 19 -12.59 7.24 8.57
N LEU A 20 -11.72 6.88 9.51
CA LEU A 20 -10.47 7.60 9.77
C LEU A 20 -9.52 7.54 8.58
N VAL A 21 -9.43 6.40 7.89
CA VAL A 21 -8.59 6.28 6.68
C VAL A 21 -9.17 7.08 5.52
N ILE A 22 -10.49 7.09 5.33
CA ILE A 22 -11.16 7.97 4.36
C ILE A 22 -10.84 9.44 4.66
N ALA A 23 -10.97 9.86 5.92
CA ALA A 23 -10.69 11.21 6.35
C ALA A 23 -9.21 11.59 6.14
N LEU A 24 -8.28 10.68 6.47
CA LEU A 24 -6.84 10.86 6.26
C LEU A 24 -6.51 11.11 4.79
N VAL A 25 -6.95 10.21 3.90
CA VAL A 25 -6.65 10.29 2.47
C VAL A 25 -7.28 11.54 1.85
N ALA A 26 -8.53 11.84 2.20
CA ALA A 26 -9.22 13.05 1.77
C ALA A 26 -8.50 14.32 2.26
N ALA A 27 -8.08 14.37 3.52
CA ALA A 27 -7.38 15.51 4.08
C ALA A 27 -6.06 15.77 3.35
N VAL A 28 -5.23 14.74 3.16
CA VAL A 28 -3.95 14.86 2.44
C VAL A 28 -4.16 15.35 1.00
N ALA A 29 -5.10 14.75 0.27
CA ALA A 29 -5.40 15.12 -1.10
C ALA A 29 -5.94 16.56 -1.22
N LEU A 30 -6.88 16.95 -0.36
CA LEU A 30 -7.49 18.28 -0.39
C LEU A 30 -6.50 19.37 0.03
N ILE A 31 -5.68 19.14 1.05
CA ILE A 31 -4.64 20.08 1.48
C ILE A 31 -3.63 20.29 0.34
N TRP A 32 -3.14 19.21 -0.28
CA TRP A 32 -2.18 19.30 -1.38
C TRP A 32 -2.78 19.98 -2.63
N LYS A 33 -4.02 19.63 -3.00
CA LYS A 33 -4.76 20.25 -4.11
C LYS A 33 -4.98 21.75 -3.88
N LYS A 34 -5.37 22.16 -2.67
CA LYS A 34 -5.56 23.58 -2.33
C LYS A 34 -4.25 24.36 -2.44
N LYS A 35 -3.13 23.78 -1.96
CA LYS A 35 -1.80 24.40 -1.94
C LYS A 35 -1.14 24.50 -3.31
N THR A 36 -1.29 23.49 -4.16
CA THR A 36 -0.51 23.38 -5.41
C THR A 36 -1.32 23.56 -6.68
N LYS A 37 -2.66 23.47 -6.57
CA LYS A 37 -3.61 23.50 -7.69
C LYS A 37 -3.44 22.38 -8.73
N GLN A 38 -2.55 21.41 -8.50
CA GLN A 38 -2.28 20.31 -9.43
C GLN A 38 -3.56 19.55 -9.83
N PRO A 39 -3.70 19.12 -11.10
CA PRO A 39 -4.91 18.47 -11.62
C PRO A 39 -5.30 17.24 -10.78
N PHE A 40 -6.60 17.02 -10.61
CA PHE A 40 -7.10 15.87 -9.84
C PHE A 40 -6.84 14.53 -10.58
N GLU A 41 -6.76 14.62 -11.91
CA GLU A 41 -6.42 13.55 -12.83
C GLU A 41 -5.11 12.85 -12.44
N LEU A 42 -4.13 13.58 -11.89
CA LEU A 42 -2.85 12.99 -11.47
C LEU A 42 -3.01 12.01 -10.30
N TYR A 43 -3.93 12.29 -9.38
CA TYR A 43 -4.24 11.42 -8.26
C TYR A 43 -4.96 10.16 -8.78
N LEU A 44 -5.88 10.32 -9.74
CA LEU A 44 -6.58 9.21 -10.39
C LEU A 44 -5.61 8.30 -11.15
N ILE A 45 -4.63 8.86 -11.87
CA ILE A 45 -3.60 8.06 -12.55
C ILE A 45 -2.81 7.24 -11.51
N GLY A 46 -2.45 7.83 -10.36
CA GLY A 46 -1.81 7.10 -9.25
C GLY A 46 -2.66 5.94 -8.74
N ALA A 47 -3.92 6.20 -8.42
CA ALA A 47 -4.86 5.20 -7.92
C ALA A 47 -5.07 4.03 -8.90
N VAL A 48 -5.32 4.35 -10.18
CA VAL A 48 -5.48 3.35 -11.24
C VAL A 48 -4.19 2.55 -11.44
N THR A 49 -3.03 3.20 -11.36
CA THR A 49 -1.76 2.48 -11.52
C THR A 49 -1.56 1.48 -10.40
N PHE A 50 -1.77 1.85 -9.13
CA PHE A 50 -1.72 0.89 -8.02
C PHE A 50 -2.67 -0.28 -8.27
N PHE A 51 -3.94 -0.01 -8.58
CA PHE A 51 -4.93 -1.06 -8.76
C PHE A 51 -4.52 -2.04 -9.87
N VAL A 52 -4.16 -1.53 -11.04
CA VAL A 52 -3.77 -2.38 -12.17
C VAL A 52 -2.46 -3.12 -11.90
N SER A 53 -1.44 -2.45 -11.35
CA SER A 53 -0.13 -3.07 -11.12
C SER A 53 -0.14 -4.07 -9.96
N ALA A 54 -0.59 -3.65 -8.76
CA ALA A 54 -0.52 -4.45 -7.54
C ALA A 54 -1.70 -5.41 -7.37
N MET A 55 -2.92 -4.96 -7.66
CA MET A 55 -4.11 -5.80 -7.41
C MET A 55 -4.39 -6.78 -8.54
N VAL A 56 -4.03 -6.43 -9.78
CA VAL A 56 -4.28 -7.28 -10.96
C VAL A 56 -2.99 -7.95 -11.44
N LEU A 57 -2.04 -7.20 -12.00
CA LEU A 57 -0.91 -7.76 -12.73
C LEU A 57 0.06 -8.54 -11.84
N GLU A 58 0.36 -8.03 -10.64
CA GLU A 58 1.25 -8.68 -9.68
C GLU A 58 0.72 -10.05 -9.23
N ASN A 59 -0.58 -10.16 -8.99
CA ASN A 59 -1.19 -11.38 -8.47
C ASN A 59 -1.16 -12.54 -9.49
N ILE A 60 -1.11 -12.26 -10.80
CA ILE A 60 -1.07 -13.29 -11.85
C ILE A 60 0.13 -14.24 -11.68
N PRO A 61 1.39 -13.77 -11.60
CA PRO A 61 2.53 -14.62 -11.30
C PRO A 61 2.73 -14.88 -9.80
N LYS A 62 2.41 -13.92 -8.92
CA LYS A 62 2.69 -14.05 -7.48
C LYS A 62 1.92 -15.22 -6.85
N VAL A 63 0.62 -15.33 -7.12
CA VAL A 63 -0.23 -16.35 -6.46
C VAL A 63 0.21 -17.79 -6.76
N PRO A 64 0.46 -18.19 -8.03
CA PRO A 64 1.00 -19.52 -8.33
C PRO A 64 2.36 -19.77 -7.67
N VAL A 65 3.26 -18.78 -7.68
CA VAL A 65 4.59 -18.92 -7.06
C VAL A 65 4.48 -19.09 -5.55
N LEU A 66 3.67 -18.27 -4.87
CA LEU A 66 3.43 -18.40 -3.43
C LEU A 66 2.74 -19.72 -3.04
N SER A 67 2.07 -20.38 -3.99
CA SER A 67 1.42 -21.68 -3.77
C SER A 67 2.39 -22.86 -3.82
N LEU A 68 3.64 -22.66 -4.26
CA LEU A 68 4.65 -23.72 -4.27
C LEU A 68 4.96 -24.17 -2.83
N PRO A 69 4.98 -25.48 -2.52
CA PRO A 69 5.18 -25.96 -1.15
C PRO A 69 6.44 -25.44 -0.47
N ALA A 70 7.55 -25.28 -1.22
CA ALA A 70 8.79 -24.74 -0.70
C ALA A 70 8.67 -23.29 -0.20
N ILE A 71 7.78 -22.49 -0.81
CA ILE A 71 7.54 -21.09 -0.47
C ILE A 71 6.44 -21.00 0.59
N LYS A 72 5.27 -21.60 0.34
CA LYS A 72 4.10 -21.58 1.24
C LYS A 72 4.43 -22.03 2.67
N ASN A 73 5.29 -23.03 2.81
CA ASN A 73 5.64 -23.61 4.12
C ASN A 73 6.72 -22.82 4.87
N SER A 74 7.25 -21.74 4.29
CA SER A 74 8.23 -20.86 4.92
C SER A 74 7.71 -19.42 4.97
N PRO A 75 7.31 -18.92 6.16
CA PRO A 75 6.84 -17.54 6.30
C PRO A 75 7.85 -16.53 5.77
N VAL A 76 9.14 -16.74 6.04
CA VAL A 76 10.22 -15.86 5.55
C VAL A 76 10.31 -15.86 4.04
N LEU A 77 10.30 -17.04 3.40
CA LEU A 77 10.40 -17.12 1.94
C LEU A 77 9.14 -16.57 1.26
N THR A 78 7.97 -16.79 1.87
CA THR A 78 6.70 -16.18 1.44
C THR A 78 6.81 -14.66 1.44
N THR A 79 7.31 -14.05 2.53
CA THR A 79 7.49 -12.59 2.59
C THR A 79 8.51 -12.10 1.56
N VAL A 80 9.67 -12.75 1.45
CA VAL A 80 10.69 -12.37 0.46
C VAL A 80 10.12 -12.36 -0.96
N VAL A 81 9.43 -13.43 -1.35
CA VAL A 81 8.84 -13.52 -2.68
C VAL A 81 7.75 -12.47 -2.87
N ALA A 82 6.85 -12.30 -1.91
CA ALA A 82 5.79 -11.29 -1.98
C ALA A 82 6.37 -9.87 -2.12
N SER A 83 7.38 -9.51 -1.33
CA SER A 83 8.05 -8.21 -1.37
C SER A 83 8.80 -7.96 -2.68
N VAL A 84 9.38 -9.00 -3.29
CA VAL A 84 10.01 -8.88 -4.62
C VAL A 84 8.95 -8.57 -5.68
N PHE A 85 7.82 -9.28 -5.65
CA PHE A 85 6.72 -9.02 -6.57
C PHE A 85 6.15 -7.62 -6.39
N ALA A 86 5.84 -7.19 -5.16
CA ALA A 86 5.32 -5.86 -4.87
C ALA A 86 6.26 -4.75 -5.37
N GLY A 87 7.53 -4.79 -4.95
CA GLY A 87 8.53 -3.80 -5.37
C GLY A 87 8.74 -3.75 -6.88
N LEU A 88 8.74 -4.90 -7.56
CA LEU A 88 8.90 -4.93 -9.01
C LEU A 88 7.65 -4.38 -9.72
N PHE A 89 6.45 -4.87 -9.40
CA PHE A 89 5.24 -4.53 -10.14
C PHE A 89 4.78 -3.10 -9.88
N GLU A 90 4.81 -2.65 -8.63
CA GLU A 90 4.35 -1.30 -8.29
C GLU A 90 5.26 -0.23 -8.85
N GLU A 91 6.58 -0.37 -8.70
CA GLU A 91 7.52 0.62 -9.23
C GLU A 91 7.58 0.58 -10.75
N THR A 92 7.44 -0.60 -11.37
CA THR A 92 7.35 -0.72 -12.85
C THR A 92 6.08 -0.05 -13.36
N GLY A 93 4.93 -0.32 -12.73
CA GLY A 93 3.65 0.31 -13.07
C GLY A 93 3.75 1.84 -13.01
N ARG A 94 4.36 2.35 -11.94
CA ARG A 94 4.64 3.78 -11.75
C ARG A 94 5.56 4.35 -12.81
N PHE A 95 6.66 3.66 -13.14
CA PHE A 95 7.59 4.09 -14.19
C PHE A 95 6.90 4.17 -15.55
N ILE A 96 6.07 3.17 -15.90
CA ILE A 96 5.28 3.15 -17.14
C ILE A 96 4.29 4.32 -17.14
N ALA A 97 3.50 4.51 -16.08
CA ALA A 97 2.52 5.58 -15.99
C ALA A 97 3.15 6.97 -16.18
N PHE A 98 4.35 7.20 -15.63
CA PHE A 98 5.09 8.44 -15.82
C PHE A 98 5.61 8.66 -17.24
N ARG A 99 5.90 7.59 -17.99
CA ARG A 99 6.32 7.69 -19.39
C ARG A 99 5.16 7.73 -20.38
N THR A 100 3.98 7.23 -20.00
CA THR A 100 2.81 7.15 -20.88
C THR A 100 1.72 8.14 -20.46
N ALA A 101 0.90 7.80 -19.47
CA ALA A 101 -0.27 8.57 -19.03
C ALA A 101 0.09 9.99 -18.58
N MET A 102 1.29 10.17 -18.03
CA MET A 102 1.79 11.48 -17.60
C MET A 102 2.89 12.02 -18.51
N LYS A 103 3.05 11.56 -19.76
CA LYS A 103 4.17 11.92 -20.66
C LYS A 103 4.47 13.41 -20.68
N LYS A 104 3.44 14.26 -20.80
CA LYS A 104 3.51 15.74 -20.89
C LYS A 104 3.59 16.47 -19.54
N ASN A 105 3.44 15.76 -18.42
CA ASN A 105 3.44 16.34 -17.07
C ASN A 105 4.88 16.36 -16.51
N HIS A 106 5.52 17.53 -16.56
CA HIS A 106 6.93 17.69 -16.20
C HIS A 106 7.16 18.38 -14.83
N ASP A 107 6.17 19.11 -14.30
CA ASP A 107 6.27 19.72 -12.96
C ASP A 107 6.56 18.66 -11.89
N LYS A 108 7.61 18.85 -11.08
CA LYS A 108 7.98 17.92 -9.98
C LYS A 108 6.86 17.71 -8.96
N LYS A 109 5.94 18.66 -8.79
CA LYS A 109 4.76 18.53 -7.91
C LYS A 109 3.79 17.43 -8.40
N ASN A 110 3.82 17.10 -9.69
CA ASN A 110 3.01 16.02 -10.26
C ASN A 110 3.32 14.66 -9.63
N ALA A 111 4.60 14.42 -9.28
CA ALA A 111 5.03 13.21 -8.61
C ALA A 111 4.33 13.02 -7.25
N ILE A 112 4.16 14.11 -6.49
CA ILE A 112 3.50 14.07 -5.18
C ILE A 112 2.00 13.86 -5.35
N SER A 113 1.35 14.54 -6.30
CA SER A 113 -0.08 14.33 -6.59
C SER A 113 -0.37 12.88 -7.00
N TYR A 114 0.46 12.32 -7.87
CA TYR A 114 0.39 10.90 -8.22
C TYR A 114 0.61 10.01 -6.99
N GLY A 115 1.64 10.28 -6.17
CA GLY A 115 1.97 9.47 -5.00
C GLY A 115 0.86 9.46 -3.94
N ILE A 116 0.20 10.60 -3.73
CA ILE A 116 -1.00 10.69 -2.87
C ILE A 116 -2.12 9.83 -3.42
N GLY A 117 -2.33 9.85 -4.75
CA GLY A 117 -3.30 8.99 -5.41
C GLY A 117 -3.01 7.50 -5.25
N HIS A 118 -1.75 7.09 -5.48
CA HIS A 118 -1.28 5.71 -5.37
C HIS A 118 -1.41 5.18 -3.93
N GLY A 119 -0.66 5.76 -2.99
CA GLY A 119 -0.65 5.29 -1.60
C GLY A 119 -1.98 5.55 -0.88
N GLY A 120 -2.70 6.61 -1.26
CA GLY A 120 -4.02 6.88 -0.72
C GLY A 120 -5.06 5.86 -1.17
N PHE A 121 -5.06 5.48 -2.45
CA PHE A 121 -5.98 4.44 -2.93
C PHE A 121 -5.64 3.07 -2.35
N GLU A 122 -4.36 2.71 -2.23
CA GLU A 122 -3.97 1.49 -1.51
C GLU A 122 -4.52 1.48 -0.09
N ALA A 123 -4.30 2.56 0.69
CA ALA A 123 -4.79 2.66 2.05
C ALA A 123 -6.31 2.49 2.12
N LEU A 124 -7.05 3.12 1.21
CA LEU A 124 -8.51 2.95 1.11
C LEU A 124 -8.87 1.51 0.75
N PHE A 125 -8.27 0.96 -0.30
CA PHE A 125 -8.61 -0.35 -0.83
C PHE A 125 -8.40 -1.45 0.22
N LEU A 126 -7.23 -1.47 0.86
CA LEU A 126 -6.90 -2.48 1.86
C LEU A 126 -7.79 -2.38 3.10
N ILE A 127 -8.01 -1.16 3.62
CA ILE A 127 -8.77 -0.98 4.87
C ILE A 127 -10.26 -1.17 4.65
N LEU A 128 -10.84 -0.62 3.57
CA LEU A 128 -12.28 -0.74 3.32
C LEU A 128 -12.67 -2.17 2.94
N SER A 129 -11.88 -2.85 2.09
CA SER A 129 -12.18 -4.25 1.74
C SER A 129 -12.10 -5.16 2.96
N THR A 130 -11.07 -5.00 3.79
CA THR A 130 -10.91 -5.74 5.04
C THR A 130 -12.04 -5.45 6.02
N ALA A 131 -12.41 -4.18 6.20
CA ALA A 131 -13.51 -3.78 7.07
C ALA A 131 -14.85 -4.39 6.63
N ILE A 132 -15.16 -4.34 5.32
CA ILE A 132 -16.38 -4.95 4.76
C ILE A 132 -16.38 -6.45 5.03
N THR A 133 -15.27 -7.14 4.73
CA THR A 133 -15.14 -8.58 4.97
C THR A 133 -15.39 -8.93 6.44
N TYR A 134 -14.74 -8.24 7.38
CA TYR A 134 -14.91 -8.53 8.81
C TYR A 134 -16.28 -8.15 9.36
N ILE A 135 -16.91 -7.08 8.88
CA ILE A 135 -18.28 -6.74 9.27
C ILE A 135 -19.25 -7.82 8.77
N VAL A 136 -19.13 -8.23 7.52
CA VAL A 136 -19.99 -9.27 6.93
C VAL A 136 -19.79 -10.61 7.64
N MET A 137 -18.53 -11.02 7.88
CA MET A 137 -18.21 -12.23 8.65
C MET A 137 -18.73 -12.16 10.09
N GLY A 138 -18.57 -11.03 10.78
CA GLY A 138 -19.08 -10.83 12.13
C GLY A 138 -20.60 -10.93 12.21
N ILE A 139 -21.33 -10.38 11.23
CA ILE A 139 -22.81 -10.50 11.15
C ILE A 139 -23.22 -11.97 10.93
N MET A 140 -22.55 -12.69 10.02
CA MET A 140 -22.84 -14.10 9.77
C MET A 140 -22.59 -14.97 11.00
N ILE A 141 -21.47 -14.77 11.71
CA ILE A 141 -21.14 -15.51 12.93
C ILE A 141 -22.17 -15.22 14.02
N ASN A 142 -22.46 -13.93 14.29
CA ASN A 142 -23.41 -13.54 15.34
C ASN A 142 -24.85 -13.99 15.04
N SER A 143 -25.19 -14.26 13.78
CA SER A 143 -26.51 -14.77 13.35
C SER A 143 -26.56 -16.29 13.20
N GLY A 144 -25.50 -17.02 13.58
CA GLY A 144 -25.44 -18.49 13.49
C GLY A 144 -25.19 -19.05 12.09
N ASN A 145 -24.95 -18.20 11.08
CA ASN A 145 -24.76 -18.61 9.68
C ASN A 145 -23.29 -19.01 9.36
N THR A 146 -22.60 -19.70 10.28
CA THR A 146 -21.16 -20.03 10.13
C THR A 146 -20.88 -21.08 9.05
N GLU A 147 -21.85 -21.93 8.73
CA GLU A 147 -21.74 -22.90 7.62
C GLU A 147 -21.52 -22.19 6.27
N LYS A 148 -22.13 -21.02 6.05
CA LYS A 148 -21.93 -20.22 4.82
C LYS A 148 -20.51 -19.66 4.68
N ILE A 149 -19.76 -19.61 5.78
CA ILE A 149 -18.35 -19.18 5.79
C ILE A 149 -17.44 -20.37 5.46
N THR A 150 -17.80 -21.56 5.93
CA THR A 150 -16.91 -22.73 6.00
C THR A 150 -17.15 -23.78 4.92
N ALA A 151 -18.27 -23.69 4.17
CA ALA A 151 -18.73 -24.71 3.23
C ALA A 151 -17.68 -25.18 2.20
N ASP A 152 -16.83 -24.28 1.71
CA ASP A 152 -15.86 -24.55 0.64
C ASP A 152 -14.40 -24.59 1.15
N MET A 153 -14.20 -24.66 2.47
CA MET A 153 -12.88 -24.57 3.10
C MET A 153 -12.44 -25.93 3.67
N ASP A 154 -11.16 -26.26 3.52
CA ASP A 154 -10.58 -27.41 4.22
C ASP A 154 -10.41 -27.12 5.73
N GLU A 155 -10.26 -28.16 6.54
CA GLU A 155 -10.15 -28.04 8.00
C GLU A 155 -9.01 -27.12 8.44
N ALA A 156 -7.87 -27.14 7.72
CA ALA A 156 -6.72 -26.30 8.04
C ALA A 156 -7.04 -24.81 7.81
N THR A 157 -7.74 -24.49 6.73
CA THR A 157 -8.16 -23.14 6.37
C THR A 157 -9.25 -22.64 7.34
N ILE A 158 -10.17 -23.53 7.76
CA ILE A 158 -11.17 -23.21 8.81
C ILE A 158 -10.48 -22.87 10.13
N ALA A 159 -9.45 -23.64 10.53
CA ALA A 159 -8.71 -23.38 11.76
C ALA A 159 -8.01 -22.02 11.74
N LEU A 160 -7.30 -21.70 10.64
CA LEU A 160 -6.64 -20.40 10.45
C LEU A 160 -7.63 -19.24 10.45
N ALA A 161 -8.74 -19.37 9.72
CA ALA A 161 -9.78 -18.36 9.68
C ALA A 161 -10.42 -18.15 11.07
N THR A 162 -10.64 -19.23 11.83
CA THR A 162 -11.19 -19.17 13.19
C THR A 162 -10.25 -18.39 14.12
N GLU A 163 -8.95 -18.65 14.08
CA GLU A 163 -7.97 -17.92 14.90
C GLU A 163 -7.94 -16.42 14.56
N GLN A 164 -7.90 -16.09 13.25
CA GLN A 164 -7.93 -14.71 12.77
C GLN A 164 -9.22 -13.99 13.20
N LEU A 165 -10.37 -14.61 12.99
CA LEU A 165 -11.68 -14.03 13.32
C LEU A 165 -11.86 -13.86 14.83
N LYS A 166 -11.30 -14.75 15.65
CA LYS A 166 -11.30 -14.59 17.11
C LYS A 166 -10.59 -13.30 17.50
N GLY A 167 -9.39 -13.05 16.97
CA GLY A 167 -8.64 -11.83 17.24
C GLY A 167 -9.40 -10.56 16.82
N VAL A 168 -10.08 -10.61 15.67
CA VAL A 168 -10.86 -9.47 15.15
C VAL A 168 -12.15 -9.23 15.95
N SER A 169 -12.79 -10.29 16.45
CA SER A 169 -14.08 -10.22 17.15
C SER A 169 -14.06 -9.38 18.44
N GLU A 170 -12.86 -9.18 18.99
CA GLU A 170 -12.58 -8.43 20.22
C GLU A 170 -11.85 -7.11 19.95
N THR A 171 -11.78 -6.65 18.69
CA THR A 171 -11.14 -5.38 18.31
C THR A 171 -11.72 -4.22 19.14
N THR A 172 -10.84 -3.37 19.66
CA THR A 172 -11.19 -2.19 20.45
C THR A 172 -10.82 -0.91 19.70
N PHE A 173 -11.27 0.25 20.21
CA PHE A 173 -10.88 1.54 19.64
C PHE A 173 -9.37 1.84 19.74
N SER A 174 -8.66 1.28 20.74
CA SER A 174 -7.21 1.45 20.85
C SER A 174 -6.45 0.56 19.87
N SER A 175 -6.95 -0.64 19.57
CA SER A 175 -6.28 -1.59 18.68
C SER A 175 -6.30 -1.17 17.20
N ILE A 176 -7.13 -0.22 16.80
CA ILE A 176 -7.14 0.30 15.42
C ILE A 176 -6.07 1.38 15.17
N LEU A 177 -5.55 2.03 16.22
CA LEU A 177 -4.59 3.13 16.08
C LEU A 177 -3.28 2.73 15.38
N PRO A 178 -2.65 1.58 15.70
CA PRO A 178 -1.46 1.10 14.99
C PRO A 178 -1.66 1.05 13.47
N SER A 179 -2.78 0.51 13.01
CA SER A 179 -3.09 0.42 11.58
C SER A 179 -3.21 1.80 10.91
N ILE A 180 -3.74 2.82 11.61
CA ILE A 180 -3.77 4.19 11.07
C ILE A 180 -2.34 4.76 10.94
N CYS A 181 -1.47 4.52 11.92
CA CYS A 181 -0.07 4.91 11.87
C CYS A 181 0.70 4.22 10.73
N GLU A 182 0.43 2.93 10.53
CA GLU A 182 0.96 2.14 9.43
C GLU A 182 0.61 2.78 8.08
N ARG A 183 -0.67 3.15 7.89
CA ARG A 183 -1.15 3.76 6.64
C ARG A 183 -0.53 5.14 6.39
N ILE A 184 -0.29 5.94 7.42
CA ILE A 184 0.46 7.20 7.27
C ILE A 184 1.89 6.93 6.79
N SER A 185 2.54 5.91 7.37
CA SER A 185 3.91 5.51 7.03
C SER A 185 3.99 4.99 5.59
N ALA A 186 3.10 4.08 5.20
CA ALA A 186 2.99 3.55 3.84
C ALA A 186 2.70 4.66 2.82
N MET A 187 1.72 5.54 3.06
CA MET A 187 1.44 6.67 2.17
C MET A 187 2.66 7.58 1.99
N THR A 188 3.38 7.86 3.08
CA THR A 188 4.62 8.66 3.07
C THR A 188 5.71 7.98 2.23
N PHE A 189 5.82 6.65 2.36
CA PHE A 189 6.73 5.83 1.57
C PHE A 189 6.38 5.86 0.07
N HIS A 190 5.12 5.62 -0.32
CA HIS A 190 4.72 5.63 -1.73
C HIS A 190 4.86 7.02 -2.37
N ILE A 191 4.60 8.11 -1.64
CA ILE A 191 4.89 9.46 -2.13
C ILE A 191 6.39 9.63 -2.41
N SER A 192 7.24 9.09 -1.55
CA SER A 192 8.69 9.14 -1.70
C SER A 192 9.17 8.35 -2.93
N CYS A 193 8.69 7.11 -3.11
CA CYS A 193 8.95 6.31 -4.30
C CYS A 193 8.44 7.00 -5.57
N SER A 194 7.25 7.64 -5.51
CA SER A 194 6.72 8.46 -6.61
C SER A 194 7.65 9.57 -7.04
N VAL A 195 8.30 10.28 -6.12
CA VAL A 195 9.30 11.30 -6.47
C VAL A 195 10.53 10.69 -7.16
N LEU A 196 11.06 9.59 -6.63
CA LEU A 196 12.23 8.90 -7.17
C LEU A 196 11.99 8.38 -8.60
N VAL A 197 10.90 7.64 -8.78
CA VAL A 197 10.57 7.04 -10.08
C VAL A 197 10.12 8.11 -11.08
N PHE A 198 9.47 9.20 -10.64
CA PHE A 198 9.17 10.32 -11.53
C PHE A 198 10.45 10.96 -12.08
N ALA A 199 11.44 11.21 -11.22
CA ALA A 199 12.72 11.74 -11.66
C ALA A 199 13.41 10.81 -12.67
N ALA A 200 13.47 9.51 -12.39
CA ALA A 200 14.03 8.50 -13.29
C ALA A 200 13.27 8.41 -14.63
N ALA A 201 11.94 8.43 -14.58
CA ALA A 201 11.09 8.34 -15.75
C ALA A 201 11.15 9.58 -16.62
N LYS A 202 11.44 10.76 -16.06
CA LYS A 202 11.45 12.03 -16.78
C LYS A 202 12.82 12.49 -17.26
N ASN A 203 13.88 12.10 -16.58
CA ASN A 203 15.22 12.55 -16.90
C ASN A 203 16.26 11.40 -16.76
N LYS A 204 16.98 11.11 -17.85
CA LYS A 204 17.97 10.02 -17.94
C LYS A 204 19.07 10.13 -16.89
N LYS A 205 19.43 11.35 -16.45
CA LYS A 205 20.41 11.59 -15.37
C LYS A 205 20.02 10.87 -14.07
N TYR A 206 18.72 10.67 -13.83
CA TYR A 206 18.20 10.08 -12.61
C TYR A 206 17.74 8.63 -12.79
N ILE A 207 18.08 7.97 -13.90
CA ILE A 207 17.53 6.64 -14.24
C ILE A 207 17.78 5.59 -13.15
N MET A 208 18.90 5.69 -12.42
CA MET A 208 19.24 4.78 -11.32
C MET A 208 18.28 4.88 -10.12
N LEU A 209 17.49 5.95 -10.00
CA LEU A 209 16.49 6.05 -8.94
C LEU A 209 15.34 5.06 -9.12
N TYR A 210 15.12 4.54 -10.32
CA TYR A 210 14.12 3.50 -10.58
C TYR A 210 14.47 2.15 -9.91
N PRO A 211 15.61 1.51 -10.18
CA PRO A 211 15.99 0.29 -9.46
C PRO A 211 16.21 0.52 -7.97
N ILE A 212 16.62 1.72 -7.55
CA ILE A 212 16.70 2.07 -6.12
C ILE A 212 15.30 2.06 -5.48
N ALA A 213 14.28 2.59 -6.15
CA ALA A 213 12.90 2.56 -5.63
C ALA A 213 12.40 1.11 -5.47
N ILE A 214 12.70 0.21 -6.42
CA ILE A 214 12.36 -1.23 -6.30
C ILE A 214 12.99 -1.84 -5.04
N LEU A 215 14.28 -1.58 -4.81
CA LEU A 215 14.99 -2.11 -3.64
C LEU A 215 14.48 -1.52 -2.33
N LEU A 216 14.15 -0.23 -2.31
CA LEU A 216 13.56 0.42 -1.14
C LEU A 216 12.18 -0.17 -0.82
N HIS A 217 11.36 -0.44 -1.84
CA HIS A 217 10.03 -1.04 -1.68
C HIS A 217 10.13 -2.46 -1.16
N PHE A 218 10.97 -3.29 -1.78
CA PHE A 218 11.29 -4.62 -1.26
C PHE A 218 11.72 -4.56 0.21
N GLY A 219 12.65 -3.67 0.55
CA GLY A 219 13.14 -3.53 1.92
C GLY A 219 12.08 -3.05 2.91
N PHE A 220 11.18 -2.16 2.48
CA PHE A 220 10.07 -1.68 3.29
C PHE A 220 9.10 -2.82 3.62
N ASP A 221 8.69 -3.62 2.63
CA ASP A 221 7.77 -4.73 2.83
C ASP A 221 8.36 -5.86 3.68
N MET A 222 9.68 -6.06 3.58
CA MET A 222 10.41 -7.04 4.37
C MET A 222 10.37 -6.77 5.88
N ILE A 223 10.02 -5.55 6.31
CA ILE A 223 9.80 -5.24 7.74
C ILE A 223 8.71 -6.17 8.33
N SER A 224 7.68 -6.52 7.54
CA SER A 224 6.62 -7.44 7.96
C SER A 224 7.15 -8.84 8.33
N ALA A 225 8.28 -9.27 7.75
CA ALA A 225 8.90 -10.56 8.09
C ALA A 225 9.37 -10.62 9.55
N LEU A 226 9.73 -9.48 10.15
CA LEU A 226 10.18 -9.40 11.54
C LEU A 226 9.03 -9.74 12.50
N TYR A 227 7.81 -9.31 12.18
CA TYR A 227 6.61 -9.65 12.95
C TYR A 227 6.23 -11.11 12.78
N LEU A 228 6.25 -11.63 11.55
CA LEU A 228 5.92 -13.03 11.25
C LEU A 228 6.88 -14.02 11.91
N THR A 229 8.15 -13.65 12.06
CA THR A 229 9.16 -14.45 12.77
C THR A 229 9.11 -14.27 14.29
N LYS A 230 8.15 -13.50 14.82
CA LYS A 230 8.01 -13.15 16.25
C LYS A 230 9.26 -12.46 16.83
N THR A 231 10.07 -11.83 15.98
CA THR A 231 11.27 -11.09 16.39
C THR A 231 10.91 -9.74 17.02
N VAL A 232 9.82 -9.14 16.55
CA VAL A 232 9.30 -7.86 17.05
C VAL A 232 7.82 -7.96 17.37
N THR A 233 7.35 -7.14 18.33
CA THR A 233 5.91 -6.96 18.59
C THR A 233 5.26 -6.12 17.50
N ALA A 234 3.93 -6.14 17.41
CA ALA A 234 3.19 -5.30 16.45
C ALA A 234 3.54 -3.80 16.62
N ILE A 235 3.63 -3.31 17.86
CA ILE A 235 4.00 -1.91 18.14
C ILE A 235 5.42 -1.60 17.66
N GLN A 236 6.37 -2.51 17.90
CA GLN A 236 7.75 -2.35 17.42
C GLN A 236 7.82 -2.33 15.90
N MET A 237 7.05 -3.18 15.21
CA MET A 237 6.93 -3.18 13.76
C MET A 237 6.43 -1.83 13.25
N GLU A 238 5.38 -1.26 13.85
CA GLU A 238 4.87 0.08 13.48
C GLU A 238 5.91 1.18 13.64
N ILE A 239 6.68 1.14 14.73
CA ILE A 239 7.76 2.10 14.97
C ILE A 239 8.83 1.97 13.88
N ILE A 240 9.20 0.74 13.49
CA ILE A 240 10.17 0.49 12.42
C ILE A 240 9.64 1.01 11.09
N PHE A 241 8.38 0.72 10.73
CA PHE A 241 7.75 1.26 9.52
C PHE A 241 7.76 2.78 9.48
N ALA A 242 7.35 3.43 10.57
CA ALA A 242 7.36 4.88 10.67
C ALA A 242 8.79 5.44 10.51
N LEU A 243 9.75 4.92 11.27
CA LEU A 243 11.15 5.38 11.20
C LEU A 243 11.71 5.26 9.79
N VAL A 244 11.55 4.09 9.14
CA VAL A 244 12.06 3.87 7.78
C VAL A 244 11.36 4.79 6.78
N ALA A 245 10.02 4.90 6.82
CA ALA A 245 9.27 5.78 5.94
C ALA A 245 9.70 7.25 6.07
N PHE A 246 9.85 7.77 7.30
CA PHE A 246 10.23 9.16 7.53
C PHE A 246 11.71 9.44 7.20
N VAL A 247 12.62 8.49 7.43
CA VAL A 247 14.03 8.61 7.01
C VAL A 247 14.13 8.69 5.49
N ILE A 248 13.45 7.80 4.77
CA ILE A 248 13.38 7.82 3.31
C ILE A 248 12.75 9.13 2.83
N ALA A 249 11.63 9.54 3.41
CA ALA A 249 10.97 10.79 3.05
C ALA A 249 11.83 12.02 3.29
N ALA A 250 12.62 12.07 4.38
CA ALA A 250 13.56 13.15 4.64
C ALA A 250 14.67 13.22 3.58
N ALA A 251 15.26 12.07 3.22
CA ALA A 251 16.27 11.98 2.17
C ALA A 251 15.69 12.39 0.80
N VAL A 252 14.50 11.88 0.46
CA VAL A 252 13.79 12.21 -0.79
C VAL A 252 13.37 13.67 -0.82
N TYR A 253 12.97 14.27 0.31
CA TYR A 253 12.65 15.70 0.39
C TYR A 253 13.89 16.56 0.12
N CYS A 254 15.05 16.21 0.69
CA CYS A 254 16.32 16.88 0.38
C CYS A 254 16.68 16.81 -1.11
N PHE A 255 16.45 15.66 -1.75
CA PHE A 255 16.60 15.50 -3.20
C PHE A 255 15.56 16.32 -3.99
N TYR A 256 14.29 16.28 -3.59
CA TYR A 256 13.17 16.98 -4.22
C TYR A 256 13.37 18.50 -4.25
N LYS A 257 13.97 19.08 -3.21
CA LYS A 257 14.32 20.51 -3.18
C LYS A 257 15.34 20.88 -4.27
N LYS A 258 16.25 19.95 -4.62
CA LYS A 258 17.27 20.13 -5.66
C LYS A 258 16.76 19.81 -7.07
N LEU A 259 15.62 19.13 -7.21
CA LEU A 259 15.00 18.90 -8.52
C LEU A 259 14.54 20.21 -9.17
N PRO A 260 14.76 20.39 -10.48
CA PRO A 260 14.21 21.52 -11.22
C PRO A 260 12.69 21.48 -11.15
N GLN A 261 12.04 22.65 -11.28
CA GLN A 261 10.58 22.72 -11.26
C GLN A 261 9.98 21.86 -12.39
N GLU A 262 10.54 21.96 -13.60
CA GLU A 262 10.20 21.10 -14.74
C GLU A 262 11.27 20.01 -14.93
N VAL A 263 10.90 18.76 -14.69
CA VAL A 263 11.79 17.60 -14.85
C VAL A 263 11.60 17.01 -16.26
N SER A 264 12.64 17.15 -17.08
CA SER A 264 12.69 16.60 -18.44
C SER A 264 14.12 16.56 -18.97
N ASP A 265 14.38 15.68 -19.93
CA ASP A 265 15.56 15.76 -20.80
C ASP A 265 15.27 16.68 -22.00
N SER A 266 16.30 17.34 -22.55
CA SER A 266 16.18 18.15 -23.78
C SER A 266 15.64 17.33 -24.96
N GLU A 267 16.15 16.12 -25.15
CA GLU A 267 15.69 15.15 -26.16
C GLU A 267 14.21 14.80 -26.00
N ARG A 268 13.77 14.61 -24.75
CA ARG A 268 12.40 14.16 -24.45
C ARG A 268 11.36 15.28 -24.56
N ARG A 269 11.77 16.55 -24.47
CA ARG A 269 10.91 17.69 -24.81
C ARG A 269 10.60 17.73 -26.30
N MET A 270 11.54 17.36 -27.15
CA MET A 270 11.34 17.33 -28.60
C MET A 270 10.31 16.25 -28.98
N GLU A 271 10.36 15.05 -28.38
CA GLU A 271 9.35 13.98 -28.57
C GLU A 271 7.93 14.31 -28.06
N CYS A 272 7.75 15.39 -27.30
CA CYS A 272 6.46 15.84 -26.79
C CYS A 272 5.86 16.99 -27.60
N ASN A 273 6.67 17.66 -28.42
CA ASN A 273 6.29 18.81 -29.25
C ASN A 273 6.00 18.43 -30.71
N VAL A 274 6.13 17.14 -31.05
CA VAL A 274 5.70 16.51 -32.30
C VAL A 274 4.41 15.75 -32.03
#